data_AF-A0A1F7LYJ8-F1
#
_entry.id   AF-A0A1F7LYJ8-F1
#
_cell.length_a   1.000
_cell.length_b   1.000
_cell.length_c   1.000
_cell.angle_alpha   90.00
_cell.angle_beta   90.00
_cell.angle_gamma   90.00
#
_symmetry.space_group_name_H-M   'P 1'
#
loop_
_entity.id
_entity.type
_entity.pdbx_description
1 polymer ?
#
loop_
_entity_poly.entity_id
_entity_poly.type
_entity_poly.pdbx_seq_one_letter_code
_entity_poly.pdbx_strand_id
1 'polypeptide(L)'
;MSSAWDITFAVKPPRAVFVNFPLNHETGKAEDAPLQRRILLDAFRAFETLWAPGQILTLPYVWDPDDRTWEDKDFGPGFELYGTGESLQEGFGEKTLQRAGQPAGKSGD
;
A
#
# COMPACT_ATOMS: atom_id res chain seq x y z
N MET A 1 2.32 -8.73 1.08
CA MET A 1 3.49 -7.85 0.84
C MET A 1 2.96 -6.45 0.64
N SER A 2 3.64 -5.44 1.17
CA SER A 2 3.25 -4.04 1.04
C SER A 2 4.47 -3.13 1.12
N SER A 3 4.40 -1.98 0.43
CA SER A 3 5.33 -0.85 0.47
C SER A 3 4.72 0.39 1.14
N ALA A 4 3.44 0.35 1.52
CA ALA A 4 2.73 1.45 2.17
C ALA A 4 2.39 1.08 3.63
N TRP A 5 3.29 1.39 4.56
CA TRP A 5 3.20 0.92 5.95
C TRP A 5 1.95 1.44 6.67
N ASP A 6 1.68 2.73 6.57
CA ASP A 6 0.60 3.45 7.24
C ASP A 6 -0.79 2.98 6.78
N ILE A 7 -0.99 2.87 5.45
CA ILE A 7 -2.22 2.33 4.85
C ILE A 7 -2.43 0.88 5.28
N THR A 8 -1.37 0.07 5.23
CA THR A 8 -1.42 -1.34 5.63
C THR A 8 -1.76 -1.50 7.10
N PHE A 9 -1.20 -0.64 7.96
CA PHE A 9 -1.48 -0.63 9.38
C PHE A 9 -2.92 -0.23 9.68
N ALA A 10 -3.45 0.79 8.99
CA ALA A 10 -4.80 1.31 9.19
C ALA A 10 -5.88 0.25 8.98
N VAL A 11 -5.70 -0.66 8.00
CA VAL A 11 -6.69 -1.69 7.67
C VAL A 11 -6.56 -2.97 8.52
N LYS A 12 -5.54 -3.08 9.38
CA LYS A 12 -5.31 -4.20 10.32
C LYS A 12 -5.44 -5.59 9.67
N PRO A 13 -4.67 -5.91 8.63
CA PRO A 13 -4.79 -7.16 7.91
C PRO A 13 -4.46 -8.36 8.82
N PRO A 14 -4.94 -9.58 8.50
CA PRO A 14 -4.65 -10.78 9.30
C PRO A 14 -3.16 -11.06 9.46
N ARG A 15 -2.38 -10.86 8.39
CA ARG A 15 -0.91 -10.89 8.37
C ARG A 15 -0.41 -9.96 7.27
N ALA A 16 0.58 -9.14 7.56
CA ALA A 16 1.24 -8.32 6.56
C ALA A 16 2.76 -8.34 6.73
N VAL A 17 3.44 -8.20 5.60
CA VAL A 17 4.88 -8.02 5.51
C VAL A 17 5.11 -6.72 4.79
N PHE A 18 5.96 -5.87 5.37
CA PHE A 18 6.34 -4.58 4.85
C PHE A 18 7.80 -4.61 4.40
N VAL A 19 8.07 -4.05 3.24
CA VAL A 19 9.42 -3.73 2.76
C VAL A 19 9.44 -2.27 2.32
N ASN A 20 10.43 -1.50 2.77
CA ASN A 20 10.50 -0.07 2.50
C ASN A 20 11.13 0.22 1.14
N PHE A 21 10.44 -0.21 0.07
CA PHE A 21 10.84 -0.03 -1.32
C PHE A 21 9.85 0.91 -2.04
N PRO A 22 10.22 1.46 -3.22
CA PRO A 22 9.30 2.20 -4.08
C PRO A 22 7.98 1.46 -4.31
N LEU A 23 6.91 2.21 -4.58
CA LEU A 23 5.60 1.64 -4.85
C LEU A 23 5.70 0.68 -6.05
N ASN A 24 4.98 -0.45 -6.00
CA ASN A 24 5.01 -1.53 -7.00
C ASN A 24 6.32 -2.34 -7.07
N HIS A 25 7.22 -2.20 -6.09
CA HIS A 25 8.49 -2.95 -6.02
C HIS A 25 8.59 -3.82 -4.76
N GLU A 26 7.45 -4.22 -4.19
CA GLU A 26 7.39 -4.94 -2.91
C GLU A 26 8.11 -6.29 -2.96
N THR A 27 8.32 -6.86 -4.14
CA THR A 27 9.00 -8.15 -4.31
C THR A 27 10.46 -8.04 -4.72
N GLY A 28 11.01 -6.83 -4.90
CA GLY A 28 12.43 -6.63 -5.23
C GLY A 28 12.68 -5.72 -6.45
N LYS A 29 13.96 -5.53 -6.78
CA LYS A 29 14.40 -4.82 -7.98
C LYS A 29 14.13 -5.64 -9.24
N ALA A 30 13.88 -4.96 -10.37
CA ALA A 30 13.82 -5.62 -11.66
C ALA A 30 15.15 -6.35 -11.94
N GLU A 31 15.07 -7.54 -12.56
CA GLU A 31 16.22 -8.37 -12.93
C GLU A 31 17.13 -8.84 -11.78
N ASP A 32 16.72 -8.66 -10.51
CA ASP A 32 17.44 -9.17 -9.33
C ASP A 32 16.73 -10.38 -8.71
N ALA A 33 16.71 -11.49 -9.45
CA ALA A 33 16.08 -12.73 -9.00
C ALA A 33 16.60 -13.25 -7.63
N PRO A 34 17.91 -13.15 -7.31
CA PRO A 34 18.41 -13.51 -5.97
C PRO A 34 17.76 -12.69 -4.85
N LEU A 35 17.70 -11.36 -4.98
CA LEU A 35 17.05 -10.48 -4.00
C LEU A 35 15.55 -10.80 -3.90
N GLN A 36 14.86 -10.92 -5.04
CA GLN A 36 13.43 -11.19 -5.07
C GLN A 36 13.07 -12.49 -4.35
N ARG A 37 13.82 -13.56 -4.65
CA ARG A 37 13.64 -14.85 -3.98
C ARG A 37 13.86 -14.73 -2.48
N ARG A 38 14.87 -13.96 -2.06
CA ARG A 38 15.23 -13.80 -0.66
C ARG A 38 14.18 -13.00 0.12
N ILE A 39 13.63 -11.94 -0.48
CA ILE A 39 12.48 -11.19 0.04
C ILE A 39 11.27 -12.10 0.26
N LEU A 40 10.90 -12.91 -0.73
CA LEU A 40 9.73 -13.80 -0.63
C LEU A 40 9.91 -14.87 0.47
N LEU A 41 11.09 -15.45 0.59
CA LEU A 41 11.38 -16.43 1.65
C LEU A 41 11.31 -15.81 3.05
N ASP A 42 11.86 -14.61 3.23
CA ASP A 42 11.78 -13.92 4.52
C ASP A 42 10.36 -13.44 4.81
N ALA A 43 9.58 -13.07 3.79
CA ALA A 43 8.17 -12.76 3.94
C ALA A 43 7.35 -13.97 4.43
N PHE A 44 7.66 -15.19 3.98
CA PHE A 44 6.98 -16.39 4.46
C PHE A 44 7.18 -16.66 5.96
N ARG A 45 8.21 -16.08 6.60
CA ARG A 45 8.33 -16.14 8.07
C ARG A 45 7.17 -15.48 8.80
N ALA A 46 6.39 -14.62 8.14
CA ALA A 46 5.16 -14.07 8.73
C ALA A 46 4.14 -15.15 9.08
N PHE A 47 4.10 -16.28 8.36
CA PHE A 47 3.21 -17.39 8.69
C PHE A 47 3.56 -18.08 10.01
N GLU A 48 4.84 -18.01 10.40
CA GLU A 48 5.37 -18.64 11.61
C GLU A 48 5.43 -17.67 12.80
N THR A 49 5.48 -16.35 12.53
CA THR A 49 5.79 -15.33 13.54
C THR A 49 4.62 -14.40 13.87
N LEU A 50 3.69 -14.17 12.93
CA LEU A 50 2.54 -13.29 13.14
C LEU A 50 1.30 -14.11 13.50
N TRP A 51 0.74 -13.84 14.68
CA TRP A 51 -0.32 -14.63 15.32
C TRP A 51 -1.59 -13.83 15.62
N ALA A 52 -1.55 -12.49 15.49
CA ALA A 52 -2.70 -11.61 15.66
C ALA A 52 -2.88 -10.66 14.47
N PRO A 53 -4.12 -10.32 14.08
CA PRO A 53 -4.39 -9.29 13.08
C PRO A 53 -3.76 -7.94 13.45
N GLY A 54 -3.31 -7.20 12.45
CA GLY A 54 -2.66 -5.90 12.62
C GLY A 54 -1.17 -5.97 12.95
N GLN A 55 -0.59 -7.16 13.17
CA GLN A 55 0.86 -7.30 13.21
C GLN A 55 1.45 -7.19 11.80
N ILE A 56 2.58 -6.50 11.69
CA ILE A 56 3.33 -6.32 10.44
C ILE A 56 4.77 -6.75 10.68
N LEU A 57 5.28 -7.64 9.82
CA LEU A 57 6.69 -8.00 9.78
C LEU A 57 7.43 -7.05 8.84
N THR A 58 8.34 -6.23 9.36
CA THR A 58 9.19 -5.35 8.55
C THR A 58 10.47 -6.08 8.14
N LEU A 59 10.76 -6.08 6.84
CA LEU A 59 11.99 -6.68 6.29
C LEU A 59 13.14 -5.66 6.27
N PRO A 60 14.41 -6.11 6.44
CA PRO A 60 15.56 -5.21 6.61
C PRO A 60 16.22 -4.78 5.29
N TYR A 61 15.53 -4.94 4.15
CA TYR A 61 16.11 -4.61 2.85
C TYR A 61 16.09 -3.10 2.59
N VAL A 62 17.15 -2.61 1.96
CA VAL A 62 17.28 -1.20 1.54
C VAL A 62 17.23 -1.13 0.02
N TRP A 63 16.37 -0.26 -0.52
CA TRP A 63 16.23 -0.09 -1.97
C TRP A 63 17.54 0.44 -2.56
N ASP A 64 17.97 1.61 -2.10
CA ASP A 64 19.24 2.21 -2.46
C ASP A 64 19.81 2.85 -1.18
N PRO A 65 21.00 2.44 -0.72
CA PRO A 65 21.60 3.00 0.49
C PRO A 65 22.05 4.46 0.31
N ASP A 66 22.24 4.90 -0.92
CA ASP A 66 22.77 6.22 -1.27
C ASP A 66 21.68 7.16 -1.80
N ASP A 67 20.51 6.64 -2.20
CA ASP A 67 19.38 7.42 -2.74
C ASP A 67 18.03 7.07 -2.08
N ARG A 68 17.44 8.06 -1.38
CA ARG A 68 16.08 7.98 -0.82
C ARG A 68 15.08 8.94 -1.50
N THR A 69 15.45 9.58 -2.61
CA THR A 69 14.56 10.52 -3.32
C THR A 69 13.30 9.87 -3.89
N TRP A 70 13.29 8.53 -4.00
CA TRP A 70 12.09 7.78 -4.37
C TRP A 70 10.98 7.89 -3.31
N GLU A 71 11.32 8.07 -2.03
CA GLU A 71 10.31 8.23 -0.97
C GLU A 71 9.51 9.51 -1.18
N ASP A 72 10.17 10.60 -1.57
CA ASP A 72 9.49 11.87 -1.87
C ASP A 72 8.59 11.76 -3.12
N LYS A 73 9.00 10.94 -4.10
CA LYS A 73 8.23 10.73 -5.35
C LYS A 73 7.00 9.86 -5.13
N ASP A 74 7.14 8.79 -4.34
CA ASP A 74 6.11 7.76 -4.19
C ASP A 74 5.25 7.95 -2.94
N PHE A 75 5.76 8.66 -1.93
CA PHE A 75 5.12 8.86 -0.62
C PHE A 75 5.17 10.31 -0.13
N GLY A 76 5.78 11.23 -0.89
CA GLY A 76 5.95 12.61 -0.49
C GLY A 76 4.71 13.50 -0.71
N PRO A 77 4.73 14.71 -0.14
CA PRO A 77 3.65 15.69 -0.32
C PRO A 77 3.56 16.12 -1.79
N GLY A 78 2.46 15.74 -2.45
CA GLY A 78 2.23 16.02 -3.88
C GLY A 78 2.18 14.77 -4.76
N PHE A 79 2.39 13.58 -4.21
CA PHE A 79 2.12 12.33 -4.91
C PHE A 79 0.60 12.17 -5.13
N GLU A 80 0.18 12.13 -6.40
CA GLU A 80 -1.18 11.71 -6.78
C GLU A 80 -1.18 10.20 -7.04
N LEU A 81 -1.88 9.45 -6.18
CA LEU A 81 -2.07 8.02 -6.38
C LEU A 81 -2.79 7.73 -7.70
N TYR A 82 -2.43 6.63 -8.35
CA TYR A 82 -3.20 6.10 -9.47
C TYR A 82 -4.68 5.93 -9.09
N GLY A 83 -5.56 6.59 -9.82
CA GLY A 83 -7.01 6.58 -9.55
C GLY A 83 -7.49 7.62 -8.54
N THR A 84 -6.60 8.47 -8.03
CA THR A 84 -6.97 9.73 -7.34
C THR A 84 -6.86 10.88 -8.35
N GLY A 85 -7.84 11.80 -8.34
CA GLY A 85 -8.00 12.83 -9.37
C GLY A 85 -9.21 12.57 -10.28
N GLU A 86 -9.35 13.34 -11.36
CA GLU A 86 -10.42 13.09 -12.33
C GLU A 86 -10.23 11.72 -12.99
N SER A 87 -11.32 10.95 -13.06
CA SER A 87 -11.31 9.67 -13.76
C SER A 87 -10.92 9.87 -15.22
N LEU A 88 -9.90 9.12 -15.67
CA LEU A 88 -9.56 9.01 -17.09
C LEU A 88 -10.62 8.22 -17.88
N GLN A 89 -11.51 7.50 -17.20
CA GLN A 89 -12.67 6.85 -17.83
C GLN A 89 -13.84 7.82 -17.94
N GLU A 90 -14.28 8.06 -19.17
CA GLU A 90 -15.45 8.85 -19.50
C GLU A 90 -16.72 8.24 -18.86
N GLY A 91 -17.44 9.03 -18.06
CA GLY A 91 -18.66 8.60 -17.38
C GLY A 91 -18.48 7.90 -16.02
N PHE A 92 -17.25 7.77 -15.52
CA PHE A 92 -16.97 7.23 -14.19
C PHE A 92 -16.74 8.35 -13.17
N GLY A 93 -17.79 8.71 -12.42
CA GLY A 93 -17.71 9.68 -11.31
C GLY A 93 -17.67 8.99 -9.95
N GLU A 94 -17.04 9.63 -8.96
CA GLU A 94 -17.05 9.17 -7.57
C GLU A 94 -18.50 9.05 -7.08
N LYS A 95 -18.92 7.84 -6.71
CA LYS A 95 -20.23 7.62 -6.10
C LYS A 95 -20.08 7.65 -4.59
N THR A 96 -20.55 8.72 -3.95
CA THR A 96 -20.70 8.75 -2.50
C THR A 96 -21.75 7.73 -2.08
N LEU A 97 -21.32 6.59 -1.55
CA LEU A 97 -22.23 5.61 -0.98
C LEU A 97 -22.80 6.18 0.31
N GLN A 98 -24.11 6.47 0.33
CA GLN A 98 -24.77 6.83 1.57
C GLN A 98 -24.85 5.62 2.50
N ARG A 99 -24.66 5.86 3.80
CA ARG A 99 -24.84 4.84 4.83
C ARG A 99 -26.29 4.33 4.74
N ALA A 100 -26.47 3.02 4.65
CA ALA A 100 -27.80 2.42 4.56
C ALA A 100 -28.66 2.85 5.76
N GLY A 101 -29.76 3.56 5.50
CA GLY A 101 -30.72 4.00 6.51
C GLY A 101 -30.87 5.51 6.72
N GLN A 102 -30.11 6.36 6.01
CA GLN A 102 -30.31 7.80 6.07
C GLN A 102 -31.33 8.24 5.00
N PRO A 103 -32.50 8.80 5.36
CA PRO A 103 -33.45 9.28 4.36
C PRO A 103 -32.83 10.45 3.60
N ALA A 104 -32.93 10.40 2.27
CA ALA A 104 -32.47 11.47 1.39
C ALA A 104 -33.08 12.81 1.85
N GLY A 105 -32.23 13.72 2.31
CA GLY A 105 -32.63 15.06 2.69
C GLY A 105 -33.32 15.74 1.51
N LYS A 106 -34.54 16.21 1.72
CA LYS A 106 -35.30 16.97 0.73
C LYS A 106 -34.49 18.23 0.38
N SER A 107 -34.21 18.44 -0.90
CA SER A 107 -33.79 19.74 -1.42
C SER A 107 -34.92 20.74 -1.16
N GLY A 108 -34.65 21.71 -0.29
CA GLY A 108 -35.51 22.88 -0.11
C GLY A 108 -35.28 23.90 -1.23
N ASP A 109 -36.36 24.60 -1.56
CA ASP A 109 -36.54 25.60 -2.61
C ASP A 109 -35.49 26.72 -2.66
#